data_AF-A0A957LFH1-F1
#
_entry.id   AF-A0A957LFH1-F1
#
_cell.length_a   1.000
_cell.length_b   1.000
_cell.length_c   1.000
_cell.angle_alpha   90.00
_cell.angle_beta   90.00
_cell.angle_gamma   90.00
#
_symmetry.space_group_name_H-M   'P 1'
#
loop_
_entity.id
_entity.type
_entity.pdbx_description
1 polymer ?
#
loop_
_entity_poly.entity_id
_entity_poly.type
_entity_poly.pdbx_seq_one_letter_code
_entity_poly.pdbx_strand_id
1 'polypeptide(L)'
;SGDFDPMIDSYGRVLFTQWDHLQTDQFADDNPVDFTSEAAGAPLEPTPFELFPEPRFTTDPNFNAHRFNHFFPWQIREDGTDGEVLNHLGRHELHDYFANNLNTDDNLIEFIAAVSGRVNQNSILNMFHIEEDPQQAGRYFGVDAPEFETHSAGHIFYLDAPPTKNADQVEVIFVTPPDPAVSGHYREPLPLSNGRLLAVHTAQTAPEATSGPSIYDFRLRWLEKGSNGYYAAQGDFVTAVPAKTIQYWDPDQLVTYTGQLWELNPVEVRPRPRPTAAPNTIAPPEQQMFTAAGVSVAELQAYLEANGLALVISRNVTTRDDLDRQQPFNLRVAGADTQTVGAEGAVYEVAFMQFFQGDLIRGYGSESNVSAGRRVLARPLHDPAALEANVPVIGPAGSVVIAADGSMAAFVPANRALSWQLTDTAGEAVVRERYWLTFQPGEIRTCASCHGLNETDQGGQTTPQNPPQALFDLLTFWKNNP
;
A
#
# COMPACT_ATOMS: atom_id res chain seq x y z
N SER A 1 -2.63 10.48 0.93
CA SER A 1 -3.02 9.14 1.37
C SER A 1 -4.16 9.20 2.35
N GLY A 2 -5.05 8.21 2.32
CA GLY A 2 -6.19 8.09 3.21
C GLY A 2 -6.86 6.72 3.04
N ASP A 3 -7.57 6.29 4.07
CA ASP A 3 -8.25 5.00 4.11
C ASP A 3 -9.77 5.20 3.95
N PHE A 4 -10.37 4.38 3.10
CA PHE A 4 -11.76 4.50 2.67
C PHE A 4 -12.48 3.16 2.81
N ASP A 5 -13.80 3.22 3.00
CA ASP A 5 -14.70 2.07 3.03
C ASP A 5 -14.24 0.90 3.94
N PRO A 6 -13.89 1.16 5.22
CA PRO A 6 -13.44 0.09 6.10
C PRO A 6 -14.58 -0.90 6.41
N MET A 7 -14.29 -2.19 6.28
CA MET A 7 -15.19 -3.29 6.62
C MET A 7 -14.47 -4.39 7.38
N ILE A 8 -15.21 -5.24 8.11
CA ILE A 8 -14.67 -6.45 8.72
C ILE A 8 -15.12 -7.64 7.87
N ASP A 9 -14.16 -8.36 7.30
CA ASP A 9 -14.43 -9.55 6.48
C ASP A 9 -14.79 -10.77 7.33
N SER A 10 -15.22 -11.85 6.69
CA SER A 10 -15.59 -13.11 7.31
C SER A 10 -14.45 -13.81 8.07
N TYR A 11 -13.20 -13.36 7.89
CA TYR A 11 -12.01 -13.86 8.57
C TYR A 11 -11.57 -12.97 9.75
N GLY A 12 -12.28 -11.87 10.01
CA GLY A 12 -11.97 -10.94 11.10
C GLY A 12 -10.82 -9.97 10.78
N ARG A 13 -10.48 -9.80 9.49
CA ARG A 13 -9.59 -8.74 9.03
C ARG A 13 -10.41 -7.47 8.82
N VAL A 14 -9.82 -6.32 9.12
CA VAL A 14 -10.32 -5.02 8.67
C VAL A 14 -9.78 -4.80 7.26
N LEU A 15 -10.66 -4.76 6.27
CA LEU A 15 -10.31 -4.45 4.88
C LEU A 15 -10.73 -3.03 4.55
N PHE A 16 -9.95 -2.33 3.74
CA PHE A 16 -10.23 -0.96 3.34
C PHE A 16 -9.53 -0.66 2.01
N THR A 17 -9.98 0.38 1.33
CA THR A 17 -9.26 0.95 0.20
C THR A 17 -8.31 2.01 0.72
N GLN A 18 -7.00 1.86 0.50
CA GLN A 18 -6.03 2.91 0.81
C GLN A 18 -5.61 3.63 -0.46
N TRP A 19 -5.71 4.95 -0.41
CA TRP A 19 -5.04 5.81 -1.38
C TRP A 19 -3.56 5.88 -1.02
N ASP A 20 -2.69 5.27 -1.82
CA ASP A 20 -1.25 5.38 -1.64
C ASP A 20 -0.60 6.17 -2.79
N HIS A 21 0.30 7.06 -2.37
CA HIS A 21 0.93 8.09 -3.18
C HIS A 21 2.38 8.36 -2.74
N LEU A 22 3.17 7.31 -2.49
CA LEU A 22 4.59 7.48 -2.20
C LEU A 22 5.36 7.89 -3.47
N GLN A 23 5.47 9.20 -3.68
CA GLN A 23 6.29 9.86 -4.69
C GLN A 23 6.76 11.21 -4.14
N THR A 24 7.73 11.84 -4.80
CA THR A 24 8.12 13.22 -4.45
C THR A 24 6.95 14.20 -4.66
N ASP A 25 6.93 15.29 -3.91
CA ASP A 25 5.82 16.24 -3.86
C ASP A 25 5.43 16.75 -5.25
N GLN A 26 4.14 16.57 -5.57
CA GLN A 26 3.58 17.02 -6.84
C GLN A 26 3.47 18.54 -6.96
N PHE A 27 3.51 19.24 -5.83
CA PHE A 27 3.47 20.69 -5.74
C PHE A 27 4.84 21.28 -5.39
N ALA A 28 5.93 20.53 -5.57
CA ALA A 28 7.29 21.02 -5.34
C ALA A 28 7.66 22.26 -6.17
N ASP A 29 6.93 22.56 -7.24
CA ASP A 29 7.14 23.77 -8.04
C ASP A 29 6.34 25.00 -7.53
N ASP A 30 5.48 24.83 -6.53
CA ASP A 30 4.60 25.88 -6.00
C ASP A 30 5.15 26.52 -4.71
N ASN A 31 6.34 27.12 -4.81
CA ASN A 31 7.04 27.78 -3.70
C ASN A 31 7.07 26.91 -2.42
N PRO A 32 7.68 25.71 -2.46
CA PRO A 32 7.75 24.85 -1.29
C PRO A 32 8.64 25.50 -0.23
N VAL A 33 8.31 25.24 1.03
CA VAL A 33 9.19 25.50 2.18
C VAL A 33 9.22 24.27 3.07
N ASP A 34 10.38 23.95 3.64
CA ASP A 34 10.50 22.85 4.60
C ASP A 34 10.76 23.44 5.99
N PHE A 35 10.10 22.93 7.01
CA PHE A 35 10.45 23.19 8.41
C PHE A 35 11.55 22.23 8.86
N THR A 36 12.44 22.66 9.76
CA THR A 36 13.50 21.79 10.31
C THR A 36 12.94 20.66 11.19
N SER A 37 11.71 20.81 11.70
CA SER A 37 11.00 19.78 12.49
C SER A 37 9.50 20.08 12.60
N GLU A 38 8.75 19.13 13.17
CA GLU A 38 7.33 19.28 13.51
C GLU A 38 7.09 20.18 14.74
N ALA A 39 8.15 20.61 15.44
CA ALA A 39 8.04 21.42 16.64
C ALA A 39 7.39 22.79 16.39
N ALA A 40 6.66 23.29 17.40
CA ALA A 40 6.10 24.63 17.36
C ALA A 40 7.21 25.68 17.24
N GLY A 41 7.12 26.55 16.22
CA GLY A 41 8.13 27.58 15.95
C GLY A 41 9.44 27.06 15.34
N ALA A 42 9.46 25.83 14.82
CA ALA A 42 10.60 25.33 14.04
C ALA A 42 10.95 26.32 12.91
N PRO A 43 12.24 26.66 12.73
CA PRO A 43 12.66 27.50 11.61
C PRO A 43 12.46 26.77 10.27
N LEU A 44 12.50 27.55 9.20
CA LEU A 44 12.55 27.01 7.83
C LEU A 44 13.97 26.52 7.50
N GLU A 45 14.04 25.45 6.73
CA GLU A 45 15.25 25.00 6.08
C GLU A 45 15.66 25.99 4.97
N PRO A 46 16.96 26.22 4.76
CA PRO A 46 17.42 27.13 3.71
C PRO A 46 17.04 26.69 2.29
N THR A 47 16.94 25.37 2.07
CA THR A 47 16.61 24.78 0.77
C THR A 47 15.69 23.58 0.99
N PRO A 48 14.45 23.62 0.49
CA PRO A 48 13.58 22.44 0.47
C PRO A 48 14.22 21.32 -0.33
N PHE A 49 14.20 20.11 0.21
CA PHE A 49 14.81 18.96 -0.45
C PHE A 49 14.08 17.66 -0.11
N GLU A 50 13.89 16.83 -1.13
CA GLU A 50 13.25 15.52 -1.04
C GLU A 50 14.26 14.45 -1.41
N LEU A 51 14.53 13.57 -0.46
CA LEU A 51 15.52 12.50 -0.58
C LEU A 51 14.91 11.20 -1.10
N PHE A 52 13.61 11.01 -0.89
CA PHE A 52 12.93 9.74 -1.07
C PHE A 52 11.44 9.96 -1.42
N PRO A 53 10.85 9.13 -2.30
CA PRO A 53 11.48 8.05 -3.07
C PRO A 53 12.20 8.62 -4.31
N GLU A 54 12.22 7.92 -5.45
CA GLU A 54 12.80 8.47 -6.67
C GLU A 54 12.06 9.74 -7.16
N PRO A 55 12.76 10.66 -7.85
CA PRO A 55 12.16 11.89 -8.38
C PRO A 55 10.99 11.63 -9.35
N ARG A 56 9.94 12.45 -9.27
CA ARG A 56 8.82 12.49 -10.22
C ARG A 56 9.20 12.87 -11.66
N PHE A 57 10.33 13.52 -11.81
CA PHE A 57 10.91 13.94 -13.08
C PHE A 57 12.42 13.81 -12.96
N THR A 58 13.06 13.29 -14.01
CA THR A 58 14.52 13.19 -14.06
C THR A 58 15.00 13.55 -15.46
N THR A 59 16.14 14.24 -15.52
CA THR A 59 16.90 14.45 -16.76
C THR A 59 18.06 13.47 -16.88
N ASP A 60 18.29 12.64 -15.86
CA ASP A 60 19.30 11.59 -15.88
C ASP A 60 18.79 10.43 -16.76
N PRO A 61 19.44 10.12 -17.91
CA PRO A 61 19.00 9.04 -18.78
C PRO A 61 19.13 7.66 -18.13
N ASN A 62 19.87 7.52 -17.04
CA ASN A 62 20.11 6.25 -16.36
C ASN A 62 18.94 5.81 -15.46
N PHE A 63 18.00 6.70 -15.16
CA PHE A 63 16.89 6.43 -14.25
C PHE A 63 15.55 6.79 -14.89
N ASN A 64 14.52 6.03 -14.54
CA ASN A 64 13.14 6.43 -14.83
C ASN A 64 12.54 7.15 -13.63
N ALA A 65 11.73 8.15 -13.93
CA ALA A 65 10.98 8.86 -12.91
C ALA A 65 9.96 7.95 -12.22
N HIS A 66 9.67 8.22 -10.96
CA HIS A 66 8.67 7.48 -10.20
C HIS A 66 7.39 8.29 -9.97
N ARG A 67 6.28 7.68 -10.36
CA ARG A 67 4.93 8.15 -10.04
C ARG A 67 4.13 6.95 -9.58
N PHE A 68 3.39 7.15 -8.50
CA PHE A 68 2.63 6.11 -7.84
C PHE A 68 1.38 6.77 -7.32
N ASN A 69 0.18 6.54 -7.86
CA ASN A 69 -1.02 7.23 -7.38
C ASN A 69 -2.24 6.34 -7.54
N HIS A 70 -2.50 5.52 -6.54
CA HIS A 70 -3.41 4.39 -6.71
C HIS A 70 -4.19 4.10 -5.44
N PHE A 71 -5.36 3.51 -5.64
CA PHE A 71 -6.25 3.05 -4.59
C PHE A 71 -6.20 1.52 -4.55
N PHE A 72 -5.52 0.96 -3.56
CA PHE A 72 -5.33 -0.48 -3.40
C PHE A 72 -6.25 -1.05 -2.33
N PRO A 73 -6.62 -2.34 -2.41
CA PRO A 73 -7.19 -3.04 -1.28
C PRO A 73 -6.11 -3.32 -0.24
N TRP A 74 -6.36 -2.93 1.00
CA TRP A 74 -5.52 -3.20 2.16
C TRP A 74 -6.25 -4.05 3.18
N GLN A 75 -5.46 -4.70 4.02
CA GLN A 75 -5.90 -5.44 5.18
C GLN A 75 -5.12 -4.97 6.41
N ILE A 76 -5.76 -5.06 7.57
CA ILE A 76 -5.15 -4.90 8.88
C ILE A 76 -5.93 -5.73 9.89
N ARG A 77 -5.31 -6.08 11.02
CA ARG A 77 -6.01 -6.73 12.11
C ARG A 77 -6.84 -5.71 12.90
N GLU A 78 -7.88 -6.18 13.61
CA GLU A 78 -8.72 -5.28 14.44
C GLU A 78 -7.92 -4.55 15.54
N ASP A 79 -6.76 -5.08 15.94
CA ASP A 79 -5.83 -4.45 16.89
C ASP A 79 -4.82 -3.48 16.23
N GLY A 80 -4.89 -3.33 14.90
CA GLY A 80 -4.03 -2.46 14.11
C GLY A 80 -2.70 -3.10 13.66
N THR A 81 -2.42 -4.36 14.02
CA THR A 81 -1.19 -5.06 13.57
C THR A 81 -1.35 -5.69 12.18
N ASP A 82 -0.25 -6.11 11.57
CA ASP A 82 -0.18 -6.78 10.26
C ASP A 82 -0.87 -5.99 9.13
N GLY A 83 -0.69 -4.66 9.11
CA GLY A 83 -1.21 -3.79 8.06
C GLY A 83 -0.42 -3.90 6.75
N GLU A 84 -1.07 -4.33 5.68
CA GLU A 84 -0.47 -4.55 4.35
C GLU A 84 -1.52 -4.54 3.23
N VAL A 85 -1.09 -4.49 1.97
CA VAL A 85 -1.99 -4.74 0.83
C VAL A 85 -2.64 -6.13 0.96
N LEU A 86 -3.94 -6.23 0.66
CA LEU A 86 -4.74 -7.45 0.84
C LEU A 86 -4.04 -8.65 0.22
N ASN A 87 -3.69 -9.67 1.01
CA ASN A 87 -2.98 -10.88 0.56
C ASN A 87 -1.66 -10.62 -0.19
N HIS A 88 -0.99 -9.46 -0.01
CA HIS A 88 0.14 -9.04 -0.86
C HIS A 88 -0.24 -8.67 -2.31
N LEU A 89 -1.51 -8.40 -2.61
CA LEU A 89 -1.96 -7.99 -3.95
C LEU A 89 -1.41 -6.61 -4.33
N GLY A 90 -0.39 -6.61 -5.17
CA GLY A 90 0.30 -5.40 -5.59
C GLY A 90 0.02 -5.01 -7.04
N ARG A 91 0.93 -4.19 -7.57
CA ARG A 91 0.88 -3.73 -8.96
C ARG A 91 1.11 -4.86 -9.95
N HIS A 92 1.93 -5.85 -9.61
CA HIS A 92 2.19 -7.03 -10.44
C HIS A 92 0.90 -7.81 -10.71
N GLU A 93 0.04 -7.95 -9.72
CA GLU A 93 -1.23 -8.66 -9.86
C GLU A 93 -2.32 -7.79 -10.49
N LEU A 94 -2.36 -6.48 -10.19
CA LEU A 94 -3.52 -5.64 -10.50
C LEU A 94 -3.35 -4.70 -11.70
N HIS A 95 -2.16 -4.17 -11.97
CA HIS A 95 -2.00 -3.06 -12.92
C HIS A 95 -1.57 -3.49 -14.31
N ASP A 96 -1.77 -2.64 -15.31
CA ASP A 96 -1.39 -2.95 -16.69
C ASP A 96 0.09 -2.71 -16.98
N TYR A 97 0.65 -1.64 -16.43
CA TYR A 97 1.99 -1.18 -16.76
C TYR A 97 2.64 -0.37 -15.63
N PHE A 98 3.95 -0.54 -15.46
CA PHE A 98 4.82 0.41 -14.74
C PHE A 98 6.29 0.21 -15.11
N ALA A 99 7.08 1.29 -15.09
CA ALA A 99 8.47 1.28 -15.53
C ALA A 99 9.43 0.64 -14.50
N ASN A 100 10.52 0.07 -15.01
CA ASN A 100 11.75 -0.21 -14.25
C ASN A 100 12.39 1.08 -13.76
N ASN A 101 13.21 1.03 -12.70
CA ASN A 101 13.83 2.21 -12.10
C ASN A 101 15.15 2.64 -12.77
N LEU A 102 15.93 1.71 -13.30
CA LEU A 102 17.23 1.93 -13.93
C LEU A 102 17.20 1.52 -15.40
N ASN A 103 17.78 2.36 -16.26
CA ASN A 103 17.97 2.09 -17.70
C ASN A 103 19.37 1.54 -18.02
N THR A 104 20.17 1.26 -17.00
CA THR A 104 21.57 0.81 -17.14
C THR A 104 21.76 -0.69 -16.96
N ASP A 105 20.69 -1.44 -16.69
CA ASP A 105 20.68 -2.89 -16.55
C ASP A 105 19.58 -3.49 -17.41
N ASP A 106 19.96 -4.27 -18.41
CA ASP A 106 19.05 -4.91 -19.38
C ASP A 106 18.14 -5.95 -18.72
N ASN A 107 18.45 -6.41 -17.51
CA ASN A 107 17.58 -7.30 -16.74
C ASN A 107 16.38 -6.57 -16.11
N LEU A 108 16.50 -5.24 -15.94
CA LEU A 108 15.45 -4.43 -15.34
C LEU A 108 14.49 -3.96 -16.43
N ILE A 109 13.32 -4.57 -16.48
CA ILE A 109 12.33 -4.37 -17.54
C ILE A 109 11.06 -3.73 -16.99
N GLU A 110 10.40 -2.96 -17.84
CA GLU A 110 9.06 -2.49 -17.57
C GLU A 110 8.12 -3.67 -17.32
N PHE A 111 7.21 -3.49 -16.38
CA PHE A 111 6.10 -4.41 -16.23
C PHE A 111 5.06 -4.13 -17.31
N ILE A 112 4.68 -5.16 -18.06
CA ILE A 112 3.57 -5.12 -19.03
C ILE A 112 2.71 -6.36 -18.79
N ALA A 113 1.49 -6.18 -18.29
CA ALA A 113 0.59 -7.26 -17.88
C ALA A 113 0.46 -8.37 -18.94
N ALA A 114 0.22 -7.98 -20.20
CA ALA A 114 -0.03 -8.88 -21.32
C ALA A 114 1.12 -9.86 -21.64
N VAL A 115 2.35 -9.57 -21.21
CA VAL A 115 3.54 -10.42 -21.45
C VAL A 115 4.28 -10.79 -20.16
N SER A 116 3.80 -10.34 -19.00
CA SER A 116 4.41 -10.58 -17.70
C SER A 116 4.43 -12.06 -17.29
N GLY A 117 3.47 -12.84 -17.79
CA GLY A 117 3.26 -14.22 -17.35
C GLY A 117 2.39 -14.36 -16.11
N ARG A 118 1.88 -13.25 -15.53
CA ARG A 118 0.95 -13.31 -14.39
C ARG A 118 -0.34 -14.06 -14.76
N VAL A 119 -1.00 -14.64 -13.76
CA VAL A 119 -2.29 -15.33 -13.94
C VAL A 119 -3.40 -14.35 -14.31
N ASN A 120 -3.54 -13.24 -13.59
CA ASN A 120 -4.60 -12.26 -13.83
C ASN A 120 -4.52 -11.64 -15.24
N GLN A 121 -5.54 -11.83 -16.06
CA GLN A 121 -5.58 -11.25 -17.41
C GLN A 121 -6.33 -9.91 -17.48
N ASN A 122 -6.93 -9.45 -16.38
CA ASN A 122 -7.71 -8.22 -16.33
C ASN A 122 -7.05 -7.20 -15.39
N SER A 123 -6.48 -6.15 -15.96
CA SER A 123 -5.92 -5.04 -15.18
C SER A 123 -7.03 -4.14 -14.63
N ILE A 124 -6.84 -3.61 -13.44
CA ILE A 124 -7.59 -2.49 -12.86
C ILE A 124 -6.62 -1.34 -12.56
N LEU A 125 -7.14 -0.12 -12.53
CA LEU A 125 -6.34 1.05 -12.12
C LEU A 125 -6.48 1.33 -10.62
N ASN A 126 -7.70 1.16 -10.10
CA ASN A 126 -8.05 1.46 -8.72
C ASN A 126 -9.10 0.46 -8.23
N MET A 127 -9.16 0.24 -6.91
CA MET A 127 -10.25 -0.51 -6.29
C MET A 127 -10.97 0.36 -5.27
N PHE A 128 -12.16 0.85 -5.62
CA PHE A 128 -13.05 1.57 -4.71
C PHE A 128 -14.19 0.69 -4.20
N HIS A 129 -14.84 1.10 -3.11
CA HIS A 129 -16.08 0.51 -2.60
C HIS A 129 -15.98 -1.00 -2.36
N ILE A 130 -14.91 -1.43 -1.67
CA ILE A 130 -14.69 -2.84 -1.37
C ILE A 130 -15.83 -3.40 -0.49
N GLU A 131 -16.42 -4.52 -0.90
CA GLU A 131 -17.49 -5.20 -0.16
C GLU A 131 -17.35 -6.72 -0.30
N GLU A 132 -17.47 -7.48 0.79
CA GLU A 132 -17.41 -8.94 0.75
C GLU A 132 -18.74 -9.56 0.33
N ASP A 133 -18.70 -10.57 -0.54
CA ASP A 133 -19.86 -11.38 -0.90
C ASP A 133 -20.35 -12.21 0.31
N PRO A 134 -21.56 -11.96 0.84
CA PRO A 134 -22.08 -12.72 1.97
C PRO A 134 -22.37 -14.20 1.66
N GLN A 135 -22.32 -14.63 0.39
CA GLN A 135 -22.46 -16.02 -0.01
C GLN A 135 -21.13 -16.74 -0.24
N GLN A 136 -20.01 -16.01 -0.33
CA GLN A 136 -18.70 -16.59 -0.58
C GLN A 136 -17.60 -15.84 0.17
N ALA A 137 -17.26 -16.37 1.35
CA ALA A 137 -16.17 -15.85 2.18
C ALA A 137 -14.86 -15.69 1.38
N GLY A 138 -14.28 -14.49 1.39
CA GLY A 138 -13.06 -14.20 0.63
C GLY A 138 -13.28 -13.73 -0.80
N ARG A 139 -14.52 -13.60 -1.27
CA ARG A 139 -14.84 -12.89 -2.52
C ARG A 139 -15.13 -11.43 -2.22
N TYR A 140 -14.38 -10.53 -2.84
CA TYR A 140 -14.54 -9.09 -2.65
C TYR A 140 -14.94 -8.44 -3.96
N PHE A 141 -16.06 -7.74 -3.94
CA PHE A 141 -16.48 -6.84 -4.99
C PHE A 141 -15.79 -5.49 -4.81
N GLY A 142 -15.59 -4.80 -5.93
CA GLY A 142 -15.06 -3.44 -5.95
C GLY A 142 -15.39 -2.76 -7.27
N VAL A 143 -14.94 -1.51 -7.39
CA VAL A 143 -15.16 -0.66 -8.56
C VAL A 143 -13.83 -0.19 -9.10
N ASP A 144 -13.57 -0.49 -10.37
CA ASP A 144 -12.45 0.07 -11.12
C ASP A 144 -12.89 1.37 -11.78
N ALA A 145 -12.21 2.47 -11.43
CA ALA A 145 -12.55 3.82 -11.86
C ALA A 145 -11.29 4.71 -11.93
N PRO A 146 -11.30 5.77 -12.75
CA PRO A 146 -10.26 6.80 -12.69
C PRO A 146 -10.26 7.51 -11.33
N GLU A 147 -9.13 8.15 -11.00
CA GLU A 147 -8.95 8.91 -9.76
C GLU A 147 -9.94 10.08 -9.64
N PHE A 148 -10.23 10.76 -10.76
CA PHE A 148 -11.05 11.97 -10.79
C PHE A 148 -12.20 11.84 -11.80
N GLU A 149 -13.08 12.85 -11.77
CA GLU A 149 -14.12 13.11 -12.77
C GLU A 149 -15.30 12.13 -12.80
N THR A 150 -15.20 10.94 -12.19
CA THR A 150 -16.30 9.95 -12.18
C THR A 150 -16.90 9.70 -10.80
N HIS A 151 -16.53 10.49 -9.79
CA HIS A 151 -16.99 10.30 -8.40
C HIS A 151 -16.80 8.85 -7.91
N SER A 152 -15.61 8.26 -8.14
CA SER A 152 -15.28 6.86 -7.81
C SER A 152 -16.25 5.83 -8.42
N ALA A 153 -16.94 6.17 -9.51
CA ALA A 153 -17.81 5.27 -10.25
C ALA A 153 -17.13 4.80 -11.54
N GLY A 154 -17.40 3.56 -11.92
CA GLY A 154 -16.76 2.87 -13.04
C GLY A 154 -17.33 1.48 -13.22
N HIS A 155 -16.47 0.46 -13.24
CA HIS A 155 -16.84 -0.93 -13.52
C HIS A 155 -16.82 -1.78 -12.27
N ILE A 156 -17.88 -2.56 -12.05
CA ILE A 156 -17.88 -3.54 -10.97
C ILE A 156 -17.06 -4.74 -11.42
N PHE A 157 -16.16 -5.18 -10.56
CA PHE A 157 -15.48 -6.46 -10.63
C PHE A 157 -15.57 -7.17 -9.28
N TYR A 158 -15.15 -8.43 -9.25
CA TYR A 158 -14.77 -9.09 -8.01
C TYR A 158 -13.42 -9.78 -8.16
N LEU A 159 -12.79 -10.03 -7.03
CA LEU A 159 -11.64 -10.92 -6.89
C LEU A 159 -11.90 -11.92 -5.76
N ASP A 160 -11.31 -13.11 -5.86
CA ASP A 160 -11.32 -14.11 -4.80
C ASP A 160 -9.95 -14.08 -4.11
N ALA A 161 -9.88 -13.61 -2.85
CA ALA A 161 -8.67 -13.47 -2.03
C ALA A 161 -8.90 -13.87 -0.55
N PRO A 162 -9.31 -15.13 -0.26
CA PRO A 162 -9.31 -15.62 1.12
C PRO A 162 -7.87 -15.64 1.67
N PRO A 163 -7.64 -15.56 3.00
CA PRO A 163 -6.29 -15.41 3.57
C PRO A 163 -5.25 -16.45 3.14
N THR A 164 -5.68 -17.64 2.72
CA THR A 164 -4.79 -18.73 2.30
C THR A 164 -4.44 -18.70 0.81
N LYS A 165 -5.00 -17.78 0.03
CA LYS A 165 -4.78 -17.71 -1.41
C LYS A 165 -3.62 -16.79 -1.72
N ASN A 166 -2.69 -17.30 -2.51
CA ASN A 166 -1.54 -16.56 -3.01
C ASN A 166 -1.97 -15.40 -3.93
N ALA A 167 -1.28 -14.28 -3.87
CA ALA A 167 -1.61 -13.09 -4.66
C ALA A 167 -1.50 -13.36 -6.17
N ASP A 168 -0.46 -14.06 -6.62
CA ASP A 168 -0.27 -14.46 -8.02
C ASP A 168 -1.38 -15.32 -8.61
N GLN A 169 -2.20 -15.96 -7.78
CA GLN A 169 -3.35 -16.79 -8.16
C GLN A 169 -4.68 -16.02 -8.11
N VAL A 170 -4.67 -14.76 -7.70
CA VAL A 170 -5.87 -13.91 -7.70
C VAL A 170 -6.12 -13.37 -9.10
N GLU A 171 -7.36 -13.45 -9.53
CA GLU A 171 -7.81 -12.93 -10.83
C GLU A 171 -8.88 -11.87 -10.59
N VAL A 172 -8.85 -10.82 -11.41
CA VAL A 172 -9.94 -9.85 -11.50
C VAL A 172 -10.97 -10.38 -12.48
N ILE A 173 -12.23 -10.39 -12.05
CA ILE A 173 -13.37 -10.80 -12.89
C ILE A 173 -14.37 -9.66 -12.97
N PHE A 174 -14.45 -9.02 -14.14
CA PHE A 174 -15.42 -7.97 -14.40
C PHE A 174 -16.86 -8.51 -14.37
N VAL A 175 -17.69 -7.87 -13.53
CA VAL A 175 -19.10 -8.18 -13.33
C VAL A 175 -19.95 -7.40 -14.31
N THR A 176 -19.62 -6.13 -14.54
CA THR A 176 -20.21 -5.25 -15.56
C THR A 176 -19.25 -5.11 -16.74
N PRO A 177 -19.72 -4.74 -17.95
CA PRO A 177 -18.83 -4.55 -19.10
C PRO A 177 -17.74 -3.51 -18.78
N PRO A 178 -16.45 -3.76 -19.08
CA PRO A 178 -15.34 -2.84 -18.82
C PRO A 178 -15.25 -1.72 -19.89
N ASP A 179 -16.41 -1.17 -20.28
CA ASP A 179 -16.52 -0.02 -21.17
C ASP A 179 -17.73 0.82 -20.72
N PRO A 180 -17.53 2.05 -20.20
CA PRO A 180 -18.62 2.87 -19.67
C PRO A 180 -19.62 3.23 -20.77
N ALA A 181 -19.17 3.31 -22.04
CA ALA A 181 -20.03 3.60 -23.18
C ALA A 181 -21.11 2.53 -23.39
N VAL A 182 -20.93 1.34 -22.83
CA VAL A 182 -21.88 0.22 -22.95
C VAL A 182 -23.00 0.30 -21.92
N SER A 183 -22.71 0.72 -20.67
CA SER A 183 -23.69 0.58 -19.59
C SER A 183 -23.69 1.66 -18.51
N GLY A 184 -22.99 2.77 -18.70
CA GLY A 184 -22.87 3.85 -17.71
C GLY A 184 -21.83 3.53 -16.64
N HIS A 185 -21.91 4.24 -15.51
CA HIS A 185 -21.00 4.07 -14.38
C HIS A 185 -21.72 3.45 -13.18
N TYR A 186 -21.00 2.57 -12.48
CA TYR A 186 -21.45 1.90 -11.26
C TYR A 186 -20.56 2.28 -10.09
N ARG A 187 -21.13 2.40 -8.90
CA ARG A 187 -20.40 2.48 -7.62
C ARG A 187 -21.12 1.69 -6.54
N GLU A 188 -20.44 1.47 -5.41
CA GLU A 188 -21.01 0.84 -4.21
C GLU A 188 -21.74 -0.48 -4.51
N PRO A 189 -21.04 -1.49 -5.09
CA PRO A 189 -21.64 -2.80 -5.34
C PRO A 189 -22.03 -3.44 -4.00
N LEU A 190 -23.27 -3.92 -3.92
CA LEU A 190 -23.80 -4.57 -2.72
C LEU A 190 -24.32 -5.97 -3.09
N PRO A 191 -23.46 -7.01 -3.05
CA PRO A 191 -23.91 -8.40 -3.10
C PRO A 191 -24.73 -8.71 -1.84
N LEU A 192 -25.94 -9.23 -2.01
CA LEU A 192 -26.85 -9.53 -0.90
C LEU A 192 -26.82 -11.00 -0.50
N SER A 193 -27.20 -11.29 0.75
CA SER A 193 -27.24 -12.65 1.31
C SER A 193 -28.20 -13.62 0.59
N ASN A 194 -29.06 -13.11 -0.30
CA ASN A 194 -30.06 -13.87 -1.03
C ASN A 194 -29.71 -14.18 -2.49
N GLY A 195 -28.49 -13.89 -2.96
CA GLY A 195 -28.10 -14.14 -4.37
C GLY A 195 -28.19 -12.93 -5.27
N ARG A 196 -28.85 -11.84 -4.84
CA ARG A 196 -29.08 -10.66 -5.69
C ARG A 196 -27.93 -9.66 -5.57
N LEU A 197 -27.69 -8.93 -6.65
CA LEU A 197 -26.72 -7.84 -6.68
C LEU A 197 -27.43 -6.51 -6.88
N LEU A 198 -27.09 -5.55 -6.03
CA LEU A 198 -27.50 -4.15 -6.11
C LEU A 198 -26.27 -3.30 -6.39
N ALA A 199 -26.43 -2.18 -7.08
CA ALA A 199 -25.40 -1.15 -7.14
C ALA A 199 -26.03 0.24 -7.24
N VAL A 200 -25.25 1.26 -6.94
CA VAL A 200 -25.55 2.63 -7.32
C VAL A 200 -25.09 2.85 -8.75
N HIS A 201 -25.97 3.41 -9.58
CA HIS A 201 -25.75 3.48 -11.02
C HIS A 201 -26.25 4.80 -11.60
N THR A 202 -25.55 5.25 -12.64
CA THR A 202 -25.97 6.34 -13.54
C THR A 202 -25.79 5.88 -14.97
N ALA A 203 -26.71 6.29 -15.86
CA ALA A 203 -26.59 6.02 -17.29
C ALA A 203 -25.59 6.95 -18.00
N GLN A 204 -25.08 7.98 -17.30
CA GLN A 204 -24.08 8.88 -17.89
C GLN A 204 -22.78 8.12 -18.15
N THR A 205 -22.16 8.42 -19.29
CA THR A 205 -20.93 7.76 -19.76
C THR A 205 -19.76 8.73 -19.89
N ALA A 206 -20.01 10.03 -19.78
CA ALA A 206 -18.99 11.05 -19.87
C ALA A 206 -18.34 11.32 -18.50
N PRO A 207 -17.05 11.73 -18.46
CA PRO A 207 -16.46 12.34 -17.27
C PRO A 207 -17.16 13.67 -16.94
N GLU A 208 -17.19 14.02 -15.67
CA GLU A 208 -17.76 15.27 -15.20
C GLU A 208 -16.85 16.48 -15.44
N ALA A 209 -17.46 17.64 -15.70
CA ALA A 209 -16.75 18.91 -15.78
C ALA A 209 -16.29 19.39 -14.40
N THR A 210 -15.21 20.17 -14.34
CA THR A 210 -14.59 20.62 -13.08
C THR A 210 -15.39 21.64 -12.26
N SER A 211 -16.54 22.11 -12.75
CA SER A 211 -17.40 23.04 -12.00
C SER A 211 -18.86 22.98 -12.46
N GLY A 212 -19.77 23.31 -11.55
CA GLY A 212 -21.20 23.41 -11.80
C GLY A 212 -21.99 22.21 -11.26
N PRO A 213 -23.30 22.14 -11.52
CA PRO A 213 -24.11 21.02 -11.05
C PRO A 213 -23.65 19.72 -11.71
N SER A 214 -23.53 18.68 -10.89
CA SER A 214 -23.11 17.37 -11.38
C SER A 214 -24.01 16.83 -12.50
N ILE A 215 -23.40 16.19 -13.50
CA ILE A 215 -24.13 15.51 -14.59
C ILE A 215 -24.69 14.17 -14.16
N TYR A 216 -24.13 13.58 -13.10
CA TYR A 216 -24.52 12.25 -12.63
C TYR A 216 -25.86 12.30 -11.90
N ASP A 217 -26.60 11.20 -12.04
CA ASP A 217 -27.90 10.95 -11.43
C ASP A 217 -27.89 9.60 -10.73
N PHE A 218 -26.96 9.43 -9.78
CA PHE A 218 -26.75 8.15 -9.10
C PHE A 218 -28.01 7.68 -8.35
N ARG A 219 -28.52 6.51 -8.73
CA ARG A 219 -29.71 5.88 -8.16
C ARG A 219 -29.47 4.40 -7.89
N LEU A 220 -30.24 3.82 -6.96
CA LEU A 220 -30.15 2.38 -6.67
C LEU A 220 -30.83 1.54 -7.75
N ARG A 221 -30.09 0.56 -8.26
CA ARG A 221 -30.53 -0.33 -9.35
C ARG A 221 -30.22 -1.79 -9.02
N TRP A 222 -31.18 -2.67 -9.31
CA TRP A 222 -30.92 -4.10 -9.37
C TRP A 222 -30.05 -4.41 -10.59
N LEU A 223 -29.06 -5.28 -10.39
CA LEU A 223 -28.23 -5.77 -11.47
C LEU A 223 -28.66 -7.18 -11.86
N GLU A 224 -28.85 -7.40 -13.16
CA GLU A 224 -29.22 -8.70 -13.72
C GLU A 224 -28.21 -9.11 -14.79
N LYS A 225 -27.87 -10.41 -14.80
CA LYS A 225 -26.92 -10.98 -15.76
C LYS A 225 -27.57 -11.11 -17.14
N GLY A 226 -27.02 -10.39 -18.11
CA GLY A 226 -27.42 -10.47 -19.52
C GLY A 226 -26.87 -11.71 -20.23
N SER A 227 -27.32 -11.93 -21.47
CA SER A 227 -26.87 -13.04 -22.31
C SER A 227 -25.40 -12.96 -22.74
N ASN A 228 -24.78 -11.77 -22.65
CA ASN A 228 -23.36 -11.54 -22.87
C ASN A 228 -22.49 -11.93 -21.67
N GLY A 229 -23.08 -12.39 -20.57
CA GLY A 229 -22.38 -12.82 -19.37
C GLY A 229 -22.10 -11.70 -18.36
N TYR A 230 -22.36 -10.43 -18.72
CA TYR A 230 -22.20 -9.29 -17.81
C TYR A 230 -23.52 -8.93 -17.13
N TYR A 231 -23.42 -8.40 -15.92
CA TYR A 231 -24.52 -7.75 -15.23
C TYR A 231 -24.72 -6.33 -15.76
N ALA A 232 -25.96 -5.87 -15.79
CA ALA A 232 -26.32 -4.49 -16.11
C ALA A 232 -27.49 -4.03 -15.25
N ALA A 233 -27.62 -2.72 -15.06
CA ALA A 233 -28.74 -2.13 -14.35
C ALA A 233 -30.07 -2.35 -15.11
N GLN A 234 -31.00 -3.10 -14.52
CA GLN A 234 -32.28 -3.46 -15.14
C GLN A 234 -33.47 -3.06 -14.27
N GLY A 235 -34.66 -3.01 -14.89
CA GLY A 235 -35.93 -2.77 -14.20
C GLY A 235 -36.15 -1.32 -13.74
N ASP A 236 -37.03 -1.16 -12.76
CA ASP A 236 -37.32 0.13 -12.10
C ASP A 236 -36.30 0.44 -11.01
N PHE A 237 -36.21 1.71 -10.61
CA PHE A 237 -35.42 2.10 -9.44
C PHE A 237 -35.91 1.39 -8.18
N VAL A 238 -34.98 1.04 -7.29
CA VAL A 238 -35.30 0.31 -6.05
C VAL A 238 -36.16 1.15 -5.11
N THR A 239 -35.98 2.47 -5.13
CA THR A 239 -36.73 3.42 -4.31
C THR A 239 -37.28 4.58 -5.14
N ALA A 240 -38.18 5.36 -4.52
CA ALA A 240 -38.62 6.64 -5.05
C ALA A 240 -37.88 7.78 -4.33
N VAL A 241 -37.15 8.60 -5.07
CA VAL A 241 -36.40 9.74 -4.53
C VAL A 241 -37.06 11.06 -4.93
N PRO A 242 -37.33 11.97 -3.98
CA PRO A 242 -37.97 13.24 -4.28
C PRO A 242 -37.01 14.20 -5.00
N ALA A 243 -37.59 15.05 -5.85
CA ALA A 243 -36.87 16.21 -6.37
C ALA A 243 -36.72 17.27 -5.27
N LYS A 244 -35.54 17.91 -5.22
CA LYS A 244 -35.20 19.00 -4.30
C LYS A 244 -34.50 20.12 -5.05
N THR A 245 -34.63 21.33 -4.52
CA THR A 245 -33.77 22.46 -4.86
C THR A 245 -32.82 22.69 -3.70
N ILE A 246 -31.52 22.56 -3.95
CA ILE A 246 -30.46 22.74 -2.95
C ILE A 246 -29.40 23.71 -3.48
N GLN A 247 -28.66 24.33 -2.57
CA GLN A 247 -27.52 25.18 -2.89
C GLN A 247 -26.30 24.71 -2.12
N TYR A 248 -25.15 24.66 -2.78
CA TYR A 248 -23.87 24.28 -2.20
C TYR A 248 -22.74 25.06 -2.88
N TRP A 249 -21.61 25.16 -2.21
CA TRP A 249 -20.40 25.80 -2.75
C TRP A 249 -19.57 24.77 -3.50
N ASP A 250 -19.11 25.14 -4.71
CA ASP A 250 -18.28 24.32 -5.58
C ASP A 250 -17.10 25.14 -6.15
N PRO A 251 -15.91 24.92 -5.60
CA PRO A 251 -15.66 25.25 -4.19
C PRO A 251 -15.90 26.74 -3.88
N ASP A 252 -15.72 27.62 -4.88
CA ASP A 252 -15.83 29.08 -4.74
C ASP A 252 -17.08 29.68 -5.40
N GLN A 253 -17.89 28.86 -6.08
CA GLN A 253 -19.14 29.28 -6.72
C GLN A 253 -20.34 28.70 -5.97
N LEU A 254 -21.35 29.53 -5.69
CA LEU A 254 -22.61 29.03 -5.15
C LEU A 254 -23.43 28.40 -6.27
N VAL A 255 -23.45 27.07 -6.32
CA VAL A 255 -24.23 26.29 -7.27
C VAL A 255 -25.64 26.08 -6.75
N THR A 256 -26.63 26.17 -7.63
CA THR A 256 -28.02 25.79 -7.33
C THR A 256 -28.38 24.56 -8.15
N TYR A 257 -28.68 23.46 -7.48
CA TYR A 257 -29.14 22.22 -8.10
C TYR A 257 -30.65 22.07 -7.90
N THR A 258 -31.38 21.68 -8.96
CA THR A 258 -32.80 21.28 -8.86
C THR A 258 -32.99 19.97 -9.60
N GLY A 259 -33.31 18.90 -8.87
CA GLY A 259 -33.45 17.56 -9.44
C GLY A 259 -33.62 16.50 -8.36
N GLN A 260 -33.61 15.22 -8.75
CA GLN A 260 -33.64 14.10 -7.80
C GLN A 260 -32.31 14.00 -7.05
N LEU A 261 -32.37 13.82 -5.73
CA LEU A 261 -31.15 13.57 -4.96
C LEU A 261 -30.51 12.24 -5.37
N TRP A 262 -29.22 12.10 -5.11
CA TRP A 262 -28.51 10.83 -5.27
C TRP A 262 -28.88 9.85 -4.16
N GLU A 263 -28.82 8.57 -4.50
CA GLU A 263 -28.81 7.48 -3.52
C GLU A 263 -27.41 6.90 -3.46
N LEU A 264 -26.80 6.94 -2.27
CA LEU A 264 -25.45 6.46 -2.02
C LEU A 264 -25.44 5.57 -0.76
N ASN A 265 -24.40 4.75 -0.63
CA ASN A 265 -24.07 3.89 0.49
C ASN A 265 -25.21 2.93 0.88
N PRO A 266 -25.72 2.09 -0.04
CA PRO A 266 -26.71 1.09 0.31
C PRO A 266 -26.11 0.07 1.29
N VAL A 267 -26.90 -0.38 2.27
CA VAL A 267 -26.47 -1.35 3.27
C VAL A 267 -27.53 -2.44 3.43
N GLU A 268 -27.10 -3.71 3.43
CA GLU A 268 -27.95 -4.83 3.84
C GLU A 268 -28.06 -4.89 5.37
N VAL A 269 -29.24 -4.63 5.91
CA VAL A 269 -29.50 -4.77 7.35
C VAL A 269 -29.96 -6.19 7.66
N ARG A 270 -29.06 -7.00 8.21
CA ARG A 270 -29.35 -8.37 8.68
C ARG A 270 -28.53 -8.73 9.92
N PRO A 271 -28.96 -9.73 10.71
CA PRO A 271 -28.10 -10.33 11.73
C PRO A 271 -26.86 -10.97 11.09
N ARG A 272 -25.67 -10.73 11.67
CA ARG A 272 -24.44 -11.47 11.34
C ARG A 272 -23.67 -11.83 12.62
N PRO A 273 -23.09 -13.04 12.72
CA PRO A 273 -22.14 -13.34 13.79
C PRO A 273 -20.88 -12.50 13.62
N ARG A 274 -20.25 -12.09 14.72
CA ARG A 274 -18.94 -11.42 14.67
C ARG A 274 -17.88 -12.44 14.21
N PRO A 275 -17.10 -12.15 13.16
CA PRO A 275 -15.95 -12.97 12.76
C PRO A 275 -14.91 -13.09 13.88
N THR A 276 -14.09 -14.14 13.84
CA THR A 276 -12.98 -14.32 14.79
C THR A 276 -11.67 -14.29 14.02
N ALA A 277 -10.83 -13.30 14.31
CA ALA A 277 -9.49 -13.20 13.73
C ALA A 277 -8.59 -14.36 14.20
N ALA A 278 -7.72 -14.83 13.30
CA ALA A 278 -6.66 -15.76 13.66
C ALA A 278 -5.71 -15.11 14.70
N PRO A 279 -5.12 -15.87 15.64
CA PRO A 279 -4.14 -15.32 16.56
C PRO A 279 -2.88 -14.88 15.80
N ASN A 280 -2.27 -13.76 16.21
CA ASN A 280 -0.93 -13.39 15.74
C ASN A 280 0.09 -14.25 16.48
N THR A 281 0.97 -14.95 15.74
CA THR A 281 1.96 -15.87 16.31
C THR A 281 3.34 -15.63 15.71
N ILE A 282 4.37 -15.76 16.56
CA ILE A 282 5.76 -15.70 16.11
C ILE A 282 6.11 -17.01 15.38
N ALA A 283 6.54 -16.89 14.13
CA ALA A 283 6.90 -18.04 13.32
C ALA A 283 8.18 -18.74 13.84
N PRO A 284 8.39 -20.03 13.50
CA PRO A 284 9.47 -20.83 14.07
C PRO A 284 10.89 -20.25 13.92
N PRO A 285 11.30 -19.65 12.77
CA PRO A 285 12.65 -19.07 12.64
C PRO A 285 12.90 -17.94 13.63
N GLU A 286 11.92 -17.04 13.83
CA GLU A 286 12.02 -15.95 14.80
C GLU A 286 11.97 -16.48 16.24
N GLN A 287 11.07 -17.42 16.54
CA GLN A 287 10.95 -18.05 17.86
C GLN A 287 12.26 -18.73 18.30
N GLN A 288 13.00 -19.31 17.36
CA GLN A 288 14.31 -19.89 17.60
C GLN A 288 15.31 -18.82 18.07
N MET A 289 15.31 -17.61 17.48
CA MET A 289 16.20 -16.52 17.87
C MET A 289 15.86 -15.94 19.24
N PHE A 290 14.57 -15.77 19.56
CA PHE A 290 14.13 -15.43 20.92
C PHE A 290 14.63 -16.42 21.96
N THR A 291 14.48 -17.72 21.66
CA THR A 291 14.95 -18.79 22.56
C THR A 291 16.47 -18.77 22.70
N ALA A 292 17.20 -18.60 21.60
CA ALA A 292 18.66 -18.55 21.59
C ALA A 292 19.23 -17.35 22.36
N ALA A 293 18.62 -16.16 22.21
CA ALA A 293 18.98 -14.96 22.97
C ALA A 293 18.54 -15.05 24.45
N GLY A 294 17.66 -16.00 24.78
CA GLY A 294 17.02 -16.11 26.09
C GLY A 294 16.21 -14.87 26.42
N VAL A 295 15.45 -14.36 25.44
CA VAL A 295 14.54 -13.22 25.57
C VAL A 295 13.11 -13.73 25.52
N SER A 296 12.28 -13.27 26.47
CA SER A 296 10.84 -13.54 26.44
C SER A 296 10.15 -12.63 25.43
N VAL A 297 9.33 -13.21 24.54
CA VAL A 297 8.52 -12.44 23.58
C VAL A 297 7.64 -11.42 24.30
N ALA A 298 6.95 -11.84 25.37
CA ALA A 298 6.06 -10.97 26.13
C ALA A 298 6.81 -9.82 26.86
N GLU A 299 8.05 -10.06 27.27
CA GLU A 299 8.88 -9.03 27.90
C GLU A 299 9.31 -7.97 26.88
N LEU A 300 9.74 -8.42 25.69
CA LEU A 300 10.07 -7.51 24.61
C LEU A 300 8.84 -6.71 24.15
N GLN A 301 7.69 -7.35 23.96
CA GLN A 301 6.47 -6.65 23.56
C GLN A 301 6.07 -5.58 24.58
N ALA A 302 6.15 -5.88 25.88
CA ALA A 302 5.89 -4.89 26.93
C ALA A 302 6.88 -3.71 26.88
N TYR A 303 8.16 -3.95 26.58
CA TYR A 303 9.16 -2.90 26.36
C TYR A 303 8.80 -2.05 25.14
N LEU A 304 8.46 -2.69 24.02
CA LEU A 304 8.09 -2.02 22.77
C LEU A 304 6.84 -1.14 22.96
N GLU A 305 5.81 -1.65 23.64
CA GLU A 305 4.61 -0.88 24.00
C GLU A 305 4.95 0.34 24.86
N ALA A 306 5.76 0.15 25.91
CA ALA A 306 6.13 1.23 26.82
C ALA A 306 6.96 2.34 26.16
N ASN A 307 7.69 2.03 25.08
CA ASN A 307 8.54 2.98 24.37
C ASN A 307 7.96 3.46 23.03
N GLY A 308 6.73 3.04 22.68
CA GLY A 308 6.12 3.40 21.40
C GLY A 308 6.88 2.85 20.19
N LEU A 309 7.39 1.62 20.31
CA LEU A 309 8.20 0.95 19.29
C LEU A 309 7.49 -0.30 18.75
N ALA A 310 7.96 -0.74 17.60
CA ALA A 310 7.70 -2.04 16.99
C ALA A 310 9.02 -2.70 16.57
N LEU A 311 8.99 -4.00 16.29
CA LEU A 311 10.11 -4.77 15.75
C LEU A 311 9.78 -5.23 14.33
N VAL A 312 10.64 -4.88 13.38
CA VAL A 312 10.57 -5.33 11.99
C VAL A 312 11.71 -6.30 11.71
N ILE A 313 11.40 -7.41 11.05
CA ILE A 313 12.35 -8.48 10.74
C ILE A 313 12.24 -8.84 9.26
N SER A 314 13.39 -9.08 8.62
CA SER A 314 13.46 -9.82 7.36
C SER A 314 14.44 -10.98 7.47
N ARG A 315 14.09 -12.11 6.87
CA ARG A 315 14.91 -13.33 6.92
C ARG A 315 16.01 -13.30 5.89
N ASN A 316 15.71 -12.85 4.67
CA ASN A 316 16.72 -12.61 3.66
C ASN A 316 16.30 -11.50 2.68
N VAL A 317 16.93 -10.33 2.81
CA VAL A 317 16.65 -9.16 1.96
C VAL A 317 17.22 -9.29 0.54
N THR A 318 18.04 -10.31 0.24
CA THR A 318 18.48 -10.57 -1.15
C THR A 318 17.39 -11.23 -1.98
N THR A 319 16.37 -11.81 -1.35
CA THR A 319 15.26 -12.49 -2.03
C THR A 319 14.13 -11.53 -2.34
N ARG A 320 13.56 -11.65 -3.55
CA ARG A 320 12.45 -10.88 -4.09
C ARG A 320 11.62 -11.76 -5.00
N ASP A 321 10.33 -11.46 -5.15
CA ASP A 321 9.43 -12.16 -6.06
C ASP A 321 9.99 -12.26 -7.49
N ASP A 322 9.71 -13.36 -8.19
CA ASP A 322 10.26 -13.66 -9.52
C ASP A 322 9.73 -12.74 -10.64
N LEU A 323 8.56 -12.13 -10.45
CA LEU A 323 8.01 -11.11 -11.35
C LEU A 323 8.54 -9.69 -11.04
N ASP A 324 9.19 -9.49 -9.89
CA ASP A 324 9.76 -8.20 -9.51
C ASP A 324 11.07 -7.88 -10.24
N ARG A 325 10.91 -7.35 -11.46
CA ARG A 325 12.01 -6.99 -12.37
C ARG A 325 12.15 -5.49 -12.60
N GLN A 326 11.48 -4.67 -11.79
CA GLN A 326 11.46 -3.22 -11.97
C GLN A 326 12.48 -2.49 -11.09
N GLN A 327 13.18 -3.23 -10.23
CA GLN A 327 14.28 -2.76 -9.40
C GLN A 327 15.38 -3.83 -9.34
N PRO A 328 16.63 -3.49 -9.01
CA PRO A 328 17.71 -4.46 -8.81
C PRO A 328 17.29 -5.69 -8.01
N PHE A 329 17.48 -6.87 -8.58
CA PHE A 329 17.05 -8.14 -7.97
C PHE A 329 18.15 -9.20 -7.91
N ASN A 330 19.24 -9.04 -8.66
CA ASN A 330 20.49 -9.75 -8.42
C ASN A 330 21.20 -9.07 -7.24
N LEU A 331 21.01 -9.57 -6.03
CA LEU A 331 21.46 -8.93 -4.79
C LEU A 331 22.47 -9.80 -4.05
N ARG A 332 23.53 -9.18 -3.51
CA ARG A 332 24.54 -9.83 -2.66
C ARG A 332 24.79 -8.99 -1.40
N VAL A 333 24.93 -9.66 -0.26
CA VAL A 333 25.30 -9.00 0.99
C VAL A 333 26.77 -8.57 0.94
N ALA A 334 27.05 -7.32 1.29
CA ALA A 334 28.41 -6.79 1.34
C ALA A 334 29.31 -7.61 2.28
N GLY A 335 30.46 -8.06 1.77
CA GLY A 335 31.43 -8.83 2.55
C GLY A 335 30.99 -10.24 2.95
N ALA A 336 29.91 -10.77 2.38
CA ALA A 336 29.43 -12.14 2.62
C ALA A 336 29.13 -12.88 1.30
N ASP A 337 29.00 -14.21 1.39
CA ASP A 337 28.70 -15.07 0.23
C ASP A 337 27.19 -15.13 -0.10
N THR A 338 26.33 -14.66 0.81
CA THR A 338 24.87 -14.67 0.65
C THR A 338 24.45 -13.77 -0.51
N GLN A 339 23.77 -14.37 -1.48
CA GLN A 339 23.24 -13.68 -2.65
C GLN A 339 22.04 -14.44 -3.23
N THR A 340 21.20 -13.71 -3.95
CA THR A 340 20.18 -14.26 -4.85
C THR A 340 20.44 -13.69 -6.23
N VAL A 341 20.63 -14.57 -7.22
CA VAL A 341 20.93 -14.19 -8.61
C VAL A 341 19.92 -14.90 -9.49
N GLY A 342 19.06 -14.13 -10.16
CA GLY A 342 18.03 -14.66 -11.07
C GLY A 342 18.40 -14.57 -12.55
N ALA A 343 19.37 -13.74 -12.91
CA ALA A 343 19.82 -13.57 -14.29
C ALA A 343 21.34 -13.32 -14.37
N GLU A 344 21.96 -13.63 -15.51
CA GLU A 344 23.33 -13.18 -15.80
C GLU A 344 23.35 -11.65 -15.89
N GLY A 345 24.42 -11.01 -15.40
CA GLY A 345 24.58 -9.55 -15.50
C GLY A 345 25.10 -8.92 -14.21
N ALA A 346 24.66 -7.69 -13.96
CA ALA A 346 25.04 -6.95 -12.75
C ALA A 346 24.56 -7.68 -11.49
N VAL A 347 25.40 -7.65 -10.44
CA VAL A 347 25.04 -8.09 -9.09
C VAL A 347 25.27 -6.89 -8.17
N TYR A 348 24.20 -6.45 -7.53
CA TYR A 348 24.18 -5.26 -6.69
C TYR A 348 24.49 -5.65 -5.26
N GLU A 349 25.40 -4.91 -4.65
CA GLU A 349 25.78 -5.13 -3.26
C GLU A 349 24.88 -4.36 -2.31
N VAL A 350 24.43 -5.00 -1.23
CA VAL A 350 23.62 -4.38 -0.17
C VAL A 350 24.30 -4.56 1.18
N ALA A 351 24.39 -3.49 1.95
CA ALA A 351 25.06 -3.44 3.25
C ALA A 351 24.14 -2.99 4.39
N PHE A 352 23.19 -2.08 4.09
CA PHE A 352 22.31 -1.50 5.09
C PHE A 352 20.85 -1.51 4.65
N MET A 353 19.95 -1.60 5.62
CA MET A 353 18.56 -1.19 5.46
C MET A 353 18.40 0.20 6.09
N GLN A 354 18.15 1.22 5.27
CA GLN A 354 17.91 2.57 5.71
C GLN A 354 16.41 2.85 5.83
N PHE A 355 15.97 3.24 7.01
CA PHE A 355 14.57 3.59 7.27
C PHE A 355 14.34 5.09 7.10
N PHE A 356 13.14 5.43 6.62
CA PHE A 356 12.61 6.78 6.55
C PHE A 356 11.33 6.86 7.37
N GLN A 357 11.14 7.96 8.08
CA GLN A 357 9.90 8.32 8.75
C GLN A 357 9.24 9.52 8.06
N GLY A 358 7.91 9.51 8.04
CA GLY A 358 7.11 10.59 7.46
C GLY A 358 6.93 11.74 8.44
N ASP A 359 7.54 12.90 8.15
CA ASP A 359 7.45 14.11 8.97
C ASP A 359 6.51 15.16 8.32
N LEU A 360 5.61 15.76 9.10
CA LEU A 360 4.74 16.87 8.65
C LEU A 360 5.49 18.21 8.62
N ILE A 361 6.34 18.39 7.61
CA ILE A 361 7.27 19.53 7.53
C ILE A 361 7.25 20.31 6.21
N ARG A 362 6.55 19.85 5.17
CA ARG A 362 6.43 20.60 3.90
C ARG A 362 5.28 21.59 3.97
N GLY A 363 5.55 22.88 3.79
CA GLY A 363 4.54 23.93 3.59
C GLY A 363 4.66 24.57 2.20
N TYR A 364 3.77 25.52 1.91
CA TYR A 364 3.76 26.27 0.64
C TYR A 364 3.53 27.76 0.87
N GLY A 365 4.23 28.59 0.10
CA GLY A 365 4.11 30.05 0.15
C GLY A 365 5.47 30.72 0.29
N SER A 366 5.49 31.95 0.81
CA SER A 366 6.74 32.65 1.09
C SER A 366 7.22 32.39 2.51
N GLU A 367 8.51 32.55 2.77
CA GLU A 367 9.08 32.42 4.12
C GLU A 367 8.37 33.31 5.17
N SER A 368 7.79 34.43 4.74
CA SER A 368 7.06 35.37 5.60
C SER A 368 5.55 35.09 5.70
N ASN A 369 5.02 34.21 4.88
CA ASN A 369 3.60 33.87 4.82
C ASN A 369 3.41 32.44 4.27
N VAL A 370 3.71 31.45 5.11
CA VAL A 370 3.48 30.04 4.81
C VAL A 370 2.01 29.71 5.05
N SER A 371 1.39 29.03 4.07
CA SER A 371 0.01 28.57 4.16
C SER A 371 -0.19 27.61 5.33
N ALA A 372 -1.41 27.57 5.88
CA ALA A 372 -1.75 26.62 6.93
C ALA A 372 -1.74 25.18 6.40
N GLY A 373 -1.34 24.24 7.26
CA GLY A 373 -1.20 22.83 6.92
C GLY A 373 0.22 22.47 6.49
N ARG A 374 0.60 21.20 6.69
CA ARG A 374 1.89 20.67 6.26
C ARG A 374 1.72 19.30 5.61
N ARG A 375 2.48 19.04 4.56
CA ARG A 375 2.59 17.75 3.88
C ARG A 375 3.68 16.91 4.53
N VAL A 376 3.47 15.59 4.51
CA VAL A 376 4.43 14.59 4.95
C VAL A 376 5.61 14.51 3.97
N LEU A 377 6.84 14.56 4.48
CA LEU A 377 8.06 14.24 3.74
C LEU A 377 8.80 13.09 4.40
N ALA A 378 9.45 12.25 3.59
CA ALA A 378 10.36 11.24 4.09
C ALA A 378 11.65 11.90 4.62
N ARG A 379 11.96 11.65 5.90
CA ARG A 379 13.24 11.97 6.52
C ARG A 379 13.90 10.67 7.00
N PRO A 380 15.23 10.52 6.87
CA PRO A 380 15.92 9.39 7.49
C PRO A 380 15.49 9.23 8.95
N LEU A 381 15.27 7.99 9.39
CA LEU A 381 14.79 7.70 10.74
C LEU A 381 15.59 8.48 11.79
N HIS A 382 14.86 9.24 12.61
CA HIS A 382 15.43 10.10 13.65
C HIS A 382 14.70 10.03 14.99
N ASP A 383 13.70 9.14 15.11
CA ASP A 383 13.03 8.86 16.38
C ASP A 383 14.06 8.46 17.47
N PRO A 384 14.16 9.22 18.57
CA PRO A 384 15.20 8.98 19.57
C PRO A 384 15.13 7.60 20.23
N ALA A 385 13.93 7.09 20.50
CA ALA A 385 13.76 5.80 21.17
C ALA A 385 14.17 4.65 20.25
N ALA A 386 13.79 4.72 18.96
CA ALA A 386 14.22 3.75 17.97
C ALA A 386 15.74 3.80 17.75
N LEU A 387 16.33 4.99 17.65
CA LEU A 387 17.78 5.13 17.46
C LEU A 387 18.59 4.62 18.65
N GLU A 388 18.12 4.83 19.88
CA GLU A 388 18.78 4.36 21.10
C GLU A 388 18.67 2.84 21.27
N ALA A 389 17.53 2.25 20.92
CA ALA A 389 17.28 0.82 21.08
C ALA A 389 17.98 -0.07 20.03
N ASN A 390 18.34 0.48 18.87
CA ASN A 390 19.03 -0.26 17.82
C ASN A 390 20.55 -0.33 18.04
N VAL A 391 21.18 -1.35 17.46
CA VAL A 391 22.64 -1.45 17.41
C VAL A 391 23.22 -0.25 16.65
N PRO A 392 24.14 0.54 17.23
CA PRO A 392 24.75 1.68 16.53
C PRO A 392 25.53 1.24 15.28
N VAL A 393 25.34 1.98 14.18
CA VAL A 393 25.94 1.67 12.88
C VAL A 393 26.76 2.84 12.35
N ILE A 394 27.88 2.54 11.69
CA ILE A 394 28.61 3.50 10.85
C ILE A 394 28.13 3.28 9.41
N GLY A 395 27.11 4.04 9.01
CA GLY A 395 26.44 3.92 7.71
C GLY A 395 25.51 5.12 7.47
N PRO A 396 24.61 5.04 6.49
CA PRO A 396 23.59 6.05 6.27
C PRO A 396 22.78 6.33 7.54
N ALA A 397 22.40 7.60 7.76
CA ALA A 397 21.56 7.95 8.91
C ALA A 397 20.25 7.16 8.91
N GLY A 398 19.82 6.69 10.08
CA GLY A 398 18.59 5.91 10.23
C GLY A 398 18.67 4.49 9.67
N SER A 399 19.88 3.93 9.53
CA SER A 399 20.08 2.58 8.97
C SER A 399 20.50 1.54 10.01
N VAL A 400 20.22 0.28 9.69
CA VAL A 400 20.72 -0.92 10.37
C VAL A 400 21.55 -1.76 9.40
N VAL A 401 22.47 -2.58 9.93
CA VAL A 401 23.30 -3.49 9.13
C VAL A 401 22.48 -4.69 8.64
N ILE A 402 22.70 -5.10 7.40
CA ILE A 402 22.24 -6.40 6.88
C ILE A 402 23.25 -7.46 7.33
N ALA A 403 22.78 -8.48 8.04
CA ALA A 403 23.65 -9.55 8.53
C ALA A 403 24.16 -10.44 7.38
N ALA A 404 25.25 -11.18 7.63
CA ALA A 404 25.91 -12.01 6.63
C ALA A 404 25.00 -13.09 6.01
N ASP A 405 23.93 -13.51 6.70
CA ASP A 405 22.92 -14.45 6.21
C ASP A 405 21.81 -13.77 5.38
N GLY A 406 21.92 -12.46 5.14
CA GLY A 406 20.92 -11.64 4.44
C GLY A 406 19.79 -11.14 5.34
N SER A 407 19.76 -11.51 6.62
CA SER A 407 18.70 -11.06 7.52
C SER A 407 18.87 -9.60 7.96
N MET A 408 17.75 -9.00 8.34
CA MET A 408 17.67 -7.65 8.90
C MET A 408 16.71 -7.67 10.08
N ALA A 409 17.01 -6.91 11.13
CA ALA A 409 16.07 -6.64 12.20
C ALA A 409 16.28 -5.20 12.71
N ALA A 410 15.19 -4.51 13.02
CA ALA A 410 15.23 -3.15 13.55
C ALA A 410 14.07 -2.88 14.50
N PHE A 411 14.34 -2.14 15.57
CA PHE A 411 13.28 -1.44 16.28
C PHE A 411 12.92 -0.17 15.53
N VAL A 412 11.63 0.10 15.35
CA VAL A 412 11.13 1.24 14.59
C VAL A 412 10.03 1.94 15.39
N PRO A 413 9.79 3.25 15.18
CA PRO A 413 8.71 3.94 15.88
C PRO A 413 7.35 3.39 15.45
N ALA A 414 6.51 3.08 16.43
CA ALA A 414 5.11 2.77 16.20
C ALA A 414 4.30 4.06 15.93
N ASN A 415 3.12 3.91 15.33
CA ASN A 415 2.22 5.03 14.99
C ASN A 415 2.87 6.11 14.10
N ARG A 416 3.93 5.76 13.37
CA ARG A 416 4.61 6.62 12.40
C ARG A 416 4.59 5.94 11.03
N ALA A 417 4.31 6.71 9.99
CA ALA A 417 4.45 6.23 8.62
C ALA A 417 5.94 6.02 8.33
N LEU A 418 6.29 4.82 7.90
CA LEU A 418 7.64 4.39 7.59
C LEU A 418 7.74 3.86 6.16
N SER A 419 8.92 4.02 5.59
CA SER A 419 9.35 3.35 4.38
C SER A 419 10.86 3.10 4.48
N TRP A 420 11.46 2.40 3.52
CA TRP A 420 12.87 2.04 3.61
C TRP A 420 13.52 1.77 2.25
N GLN A 421 14.84 1.68 2.27
CA GLN A 421 15.62 1.26 1.13
C GLN A 421 16.81 0.40 1.54
N LEU A 422 17.19 -0.54 0.67
CA LEU A 422 18.49 -1.18 0.72
C LEU A 422 19.53 -0.22 0.15
N THR A 423 20.67 -0.09 0.82
CA THR A 423 21.81 0.68 0.32
C THR A 423 23.08 -0.16 0.25
N ASP A 424 23.99 0.23 -0.64
CA ASP A 424 25.34 -0.33 -0.69
C ASP A 424 26.23 0.20 0.45
N THR A 425 27.53 -0.14 0.42
CA THR A 425 28.51 0.31 1.43
C THR A 425 28.84 1.80 1.37
N ALA A 426 28.56 2.48 0.25
CA ALA A 426 28.70 3.93 0.11
C ALA A 426 27.44 4.68 0.57
N GLY A 427 26.34 3.98 0.80
CA GLY A 427 25.05 4.56 1.15
C GLY A 427 24.18 4.90 -0.06
N GLU A 428 24.55 4.44 -1.25
CA GLU A 428 23.76 4.61 -2.46
C GLU A 428 22.59 3.62 -2.46
N ALA A 429 21.42 4.10 -2.84
CA ALA A 429 20.18 3.31 -2.82
C ALA A 429 20.15 2.26 -3.95
N VAL A 430 19.80 1.03 -3.59
CA VAL A 430 19.72 -0.12 -4.51
C VAL A 430 18.27 -0.50 -4.77
N VAL A 431 17.48 -0.67 -3.71
CA VAL A 431 16.07 -1.08 -3.77
C VAL A 431 15.26 -0.22 -2.80
N ARG A 432 14.10 0.26 -3.23
CA ARG A 432 13.20 1.06 -2.40
C ARG A 432 11.86 0.36 -2.19
N GLU A 433 11.39 0.40 -0.94
CA GLU A 433 9.99 0.18 -0.59
C GLU A 433 9.19 1.38 -1.11
N ARG A 434 8.08 1.13 -1.80
CA ARG A 434 7.27 2.17 -2.45
C ARG A 434 5.86 2.25 -1.87
N TYR A 435 5.71 1.74 -0.65
CA TYR A 435 4.55 1.95 0.20
C TYR A 435 4.95 2.68 1.49
N TRP A 436 3.97 3.40 2.07
CA TRP A 436 4.03 3.81 3.47
C TRP A 436 3.43 2.72 4.35
N LEU A 437 4.19 2.23 5.32
CA LEU A 437 3.72 1.25 6.29
C LEU A 437 3.66 1.87 7.70
N THR A 438 2.78 1.34 8.53
CA THR A 438 2.66 1.72 9.94
C THR A 438 2.61 0.48 10.81
N PHE A 439 3.06 0.64 12.05
CA PHE A 439 3.16 -0.44 13.03
C PHE A 439 2.49 -0.02 14.34
N GLN A 440 1.92 -0.99 15.06
CA GLN A 440 1.41 -0.78 16.41
C GLN A 440 2.52 -0.89 17.46
N PRO A 441 2.38 -0.19 18.60
CA PRO A 441 3.25 -0.43 19.74
C PRO A 441 3.20 -1.90 20.16
N GLY A 442 4.36 -2.53 20.36
CA GLY A 442 4.43 -3.95 20.72
C GLY A 442 4.38 -4.93 19.54
N GLU A 443 4.18 -4.43 18.32
CA GLU A 443 4.12 -5.27 17.13
C GLU A 443 5.49 -5.90 16.81
N ILE A 444 5.46 -7.18 16.45
CA ILE A 444 6.61 -7.89 15.88
C ILE A 444 6.19 -8.36 14.48
N ARG A 445 6.68 -7.70 13.44
CA ARG A 445 6.33 -7.99 12.04
C ARG A 445 7.50 -8.59 11.29
N THR A 446 7.27 -9.71 10.61
CA THR A 446 8.28 -10.38 9.79
C THR A 446 7.88 -10.34 8.32
N CYS A 447 8.70 -9.70 7.50
CA CYS A 447 8.66 -9.75 6.04
C CYS A 447 9.80 -10.64 5.56
N ALA A 448 9.54 -11.93 5.27
CA ALA A 448 10.60 -12.91 5.01
C ALA A 448 11.56 -12.52 3.86
N SER A 449 11.07 -11.75 2.89
CA SER A 449 11.75 -11.29 1.68
C SER A 449 11.43 -9.82 1.39
N CYS A 450 12.24 -9.14 0.58
CA CYS A 450 11.99 -7.76 0.15
C CYS A 450 11.13 -7.76 -1.12
N HIS A 451 9.87 -7.37 -0.92
CA HIS A 451 8.68 -7.69 -1.72
C HIS A 451 8.35 -9.18 -1.65
N GLY A 452 7.49 -9.54 -0.69
CA GLY A 452 7.14 -10.91 -0.30
C GLY A 452 6.92 -11.83 -1.50
N LEU A 453 7.43 -13.06 -1.40
CA LEU A 453 7.34 -14.01 -2.51
C LEU A 453 5.92 -14.50 -2.68
N ASN A 454 5.44 -14.53 -3.92
CA ASN A 454 4.29 -15.33 -4.27
C ASN A 454 4.65 -16.82 -4.15
N GLU A 455 5.30 -17.39 -5.16
CA GLU A 455 5.70 -18.81 -5.18
C GLU A 455 7.21 -18.99 -5.01
N THR A 456 7.99 -18.25 -5.78
CA THR A 456 9.45 -18.35 -5.78
C THR A 456 10.12 -16.98 -5.87
N ASP A 457 11.38 -16.93 -5.44
CA ASP A 457 12.25 -15.80 -5.71
C ASP A 457 12.81 -15.85 -7.14
N GLN A 458 13.55 -14.80 -7.51
CA GLN A 458 14.27 -14.71 -8.78
C GLN A 458 15.23 -15.88 -9.05
N GLY A 459 15.72 -16.56 -8.01
CA GLY A 459 16.58 -17.75 -8.10
C GLY A 459 15.81 -19.08 -8.13
N GLY A 460 14.47 -19.05 -8.18
CA GLY A 460 13.60 -20.22 -8.15
C GLY A 460 13.48 -20.88 -6.78
N GLN A 461 13.82 -20.19 -5.70
CA GLN A 461 13.74 -20.68 -4.32
C GLN A 461 12.45 -20.24 -3.64
N THR A 462 11.98 -21.04 -2.69
CA THR A 462 10.80 -20.69 -1.87
C THR A 462 11.16 -19.74 -0.72
N THR A 463 10.14 -19.25 0.00
CA THR A 463 10.28 -18.32 1.12
C THR A 463 11.40 -18.70 2.09
N PRO A 464 12.34 -17.79 2.41
CA PRO A 464 13.43 -18.07 3.34
C PRO A 464 12.94 -18.59 4.70
N GLN A 465 13.60 -19.64 5.18
CA GLN A 465 13.35 -20.27 6.49
C GLN A 465 14.59 -20.22 7.40
N ASN A 466 15.62 -19.46 7.03
CA ASN A 466 16.79 -19.27 7.90
C ASN A 466 16.37 -18.54 9.18
N PRO A 467 16.87 -18.98 10.36
CA PRO A 467 16.76 -18.19 11.58
C PRO A 467 17.55 -16.87 11.40
N PRO A 468 16.91 -15.70 11.53
CA PRO A 468 17.54 -14.43 11.17
C PRO A 468 18.63 -14.03 12.17
N GLN A 469 19.89 -14.06 11.74
CA GLN A 469 21.04 -13.68 12.59
C GLN A 469 20.91 -12.24 13.12
N ALA A 470 20.43 -11.30 12.29
CA ALA A 470 20.23 -9.91 12.69
C ALA A 470 19.25 -9.77 13.88
N LEU A 471 18.22 -10.62 13.95
CA LEU A 471 17.30 -10.63 15.08
C LEU A 471 18.01 -11.11 16.36
N PHE A 472 18.80 -12.18 16.29
CA PHE A 472 19.55 -12.66 17.45
C PHE A 472 20.51 -11.58 17.97
N ASP A 473 21.22 -10.89 17.07
CA ASP A 473 22.16 -9.82 17.41
C ASP A 473 21.43 -8.64 18.07
N LEU A 474 20.29 -8.20 17.51
CA LEU A 474 19.47 -7.12 18.07
C LEU A 474 18.91 -7.48 19.45
N LEU A 475 18.36 -8.70 19.62
CA LEU A 475 17.84 -9.17 20.90
C LEU A 475 18.93 -9.25 21.97
N THR A 476 20.12 -9.70 21.59
CA THR A 476 21.28 -9.78 22.48
C THR A 476 21.78 -8.39 22.87
N PHE A 477 21.80 -7.44 21.93
CA PHE A 477 22.13 -6.05 22.21
C PHE A 477 21.15 -5.42 23.20
N TRP A 478 19.84 -5.52 22.91
CA TRP A 478 18.76 -5.00 23.76
C TRP A 478 18.83 -5.58 25.18
N LYS A 479 18.96 -6.90 25.30
CA LYS A 479 19.03 -7.57 26.61
C LYS A 479 20.20 -7.08 27.49
N ASN A 480 21.30 -6.67 26.86
CA ASN A 480 22.47 -6.14 27.57
C ASN A 480 22.38 -4.62 27.82
N ASN A 481 21.41 -3.94 27.22
CA ASN A 481 21.17 -2.49 27.32
C ASN A 481 19.65 -2.20 27.38
N PRO A 482 18.94 -2.71 28.41
CA PRO A 482 17.48 -2.68 28.45
C PRO A 482 16.88 -1.29 28.72
#